data_AF-A0A528N830-F1
#
_entry.id   AF-A0A528N830-F1
#
_cell.length_a   1.000
_cell.length_b   1.000
_cell.length_c   1.000
_cell.angle_alpha   90.00
_cell.angle_beta   90.00
_cell.angle_gamma   90.00
#
_symmetry.space_group_name_H-M   'P 1'
#
loop_
_entity.id
_entity.type
_entity.pdbx_description
1 polymer ?
#
loop_
_entity_poly.entity_id
_entity_poly.type
_entity_poly.pdbx_seq_one_letter_code
_entity_poly.pdbx_strand_id
1 'polypeptide(L)'
;MAKHRSHSIEFKRQVAQEFIAGETLHGLAKHHDVSRNLIRIWVRKYEQGAFDDDAQAADLIQEYEARIAALERLVGKQALELEFLKGALRNAPRPRSGTTSVITGPAASALPKDAG
;
A
#
# COMPACT_ATOMS: atom_id res chain seq x y z
N MET A 1 37.93 8.75 12.34
CA MET A 1 37.26 8.60 11.03
C MET A 1 36.87 10.00 10.55
N ALA A 2 37.26 10.39 9.33
CA ALA A 2 36.92 11.72 8.80
C ALA A 2 35.40 11.81 8.56
N LYS A 3 34.76 12.85 9.12
CA LYS A 3 33.32 13.08 8.93
C LYS A 3 33.12 13.73 7.56
N HIS A 4 32.67 12.96 6.57
CA HIS A 4 32.34 13.50 5.26
C HIS A 4 31.10 14.40 5.35
N ARG A 5 31.15 15.57 4.70
CA ARG A 5 30.00 16.47 4.58
C ARG A 5 28.94 15.82 3.69
N SER A 6 27.75 15.61 4.23
CA SER A 6 26.58 15.18 3.48
C SER A 6 25.70 16.39 3.14
N HIS A 7 25.07 16.36 1.97
CA HIS A 7 24.09 17.35 1.53
C HIS A 7 22.74 16.67 1.32
N SER A 8 21.64 17.38 1.63
CA SER A 8 20.28 16.92 1.38
C SER A 8 20.01 16.75 -0.12
N ILE A 9 19.04 15.90 -0.48
CA ILE A 9 18.65 15.68 -1.87
C ILE A 9 18.07 16.96 -2.48
N GLU A 10 17.23 17.68 -1.73
CA GLU A 10 16.71 19.01 -2.09
C GLU A 10 17.83 19.99 -2.50
N PHE A 11 18.89 20.07 -1.69
CA PHE A 11 20.00 20.97 -1.99
C PHE A 11 20.75 20.55 -3.27
N LYS A 12 20.98 19.25 -3.47
CA LYS A 12 21.64 18.75 -4.69
C LYS A 12 20.79 19.02 -5.94
N ARG A 13 19.47 18.86 -5.80
CA ARG A 13 18.47 19.15 -6.84
C ARG A 13 18.49 20.64 -7.21
N GLN A 14 18.44 21.52 -6.21
CA GLN A 14 18.51 22.97 -6.40
C GLN A 14 19.78 23.37 -7.16
N VAL A 15 20.95 22.91 -6.73
CA VAL A 15 22.23 23.26 -7.37
C VAL A 15 22.29 22.75 -8.83
N ALA A 16 21.72 21.58 -9.11
CA ALA A 16 21.63 21.07 -10.48
C ALA A 16 20.66 21.89 -11.35
N GLN A 17 19.52 22.33 -10.81
CA GLN A 17 18.57 23.19 -11.50
C GLN A 17 19.15 24.56 -11.82
N GLU A 18 19.85 25.20 -10.89
CA GLU A 18 20.52 26.49 -11.11
C GLU A 18 21.55 26.38 -12.24
N PHE A 19 22.32 25.28 -12.29
CA PHE A 19 23.25 25.03 -13.40
C PHE A 19 22.54 24.90 -14.75
N ILE A 20 21.43 24.16 -14.81
CA ILE A 20 20.63 23.99 -16.03
C ILE A 20 19.97 25.32 -16.45
N ALA A 21 19.61 26.17 -15.49
CA ALA A 21 19.11 27.53 -15.73
C ALA A 21 20.18 28.49 -16.29
N GLY A 22 21.43 28.04 -16.44
CA GLY A 22 22.51 28.77 -17.10
C GLY A 22 23.57 29.30 -16.15
N GLU A 23 23.51 29.00 -14.85
CA GLU A 23 24.56 29.45 -13.94
C GLU A 23 25.89 28.74 -14.16
N THR A 24 26.98 29.47 -13.90
CA THR A 24 28.33 28.95 -14.13
C THR A 24 28.76 28.02 -12.99
N LEU A 25 29.53 26.97 -13.33
CA LEU A 25 30.14 26.09 -12.32
C LEU A 25 30.98 26.87 -11.30
N HIS A 26 31.62 27.97 -11.72
CA HIS A 26 32.41 28.80 -10.81
C HIS A 26 31.52 29.58 -9.83
N GLY A 27 30.45 30.21 -10.32
CA GLY A 27 29.47 30.92 -9.48
C GLY A 27 28.86 29.99 -8.44
N LEU A 28 28.36 28.83 -8.89
CA LEU A 28 27.77 27.83 -8.00
C LEU A 28 28.77 27.31 -6.96
N ALA A 29 30.01 27.01 -7.37
CA ALA A 29 31.03 26.54 -6.44
C ALA A 29 31.36 27.57 -5.35
N LYS A 30 31.40 28.85 -5.73
CA LYS A 30 31.67 29.96 -4.81
C LYS A 30 30.49 30.24 -3.87
N HIS A 31 29.26 30.23 -4.38
CA HIS A 31 28.06 30.55 -3.61
C HIS A 31 27.73 29.46 -2.60
N HIS A 32 27.88 28.20 -3.00
CA HIS A 32 27.45 27.05 -2.21
C HIS A 32 28.57 26.39 -1.42
N ASP A 33 29.83 26.84 -1.58
CA ASP A 33 31.04 26.21 -1.02
C ASP A 33 31.11 24.72 -1.38
N VAL A 34 30.90 24.42 -2.67
CA VAL A 34 30.89 23.06 -3.21
C VAL A 34 31.91 22.95 -4.33
N SER A 35 32.64 21.83 -4.38
CA SER A 35 33.59 21.63 -5.47
C SER A 35 32.88 21.50 -6.82
N ARG A 36 33.48 22.11 -7.87
CA ARG A 36 32.97 22.03 -9.25
C ARG A 36 32.79 20.60 -9.76
N ASN A 37 33.60 19.66 -9.28
CA ASN A 37 33.47 18.24 -9.61
C ASN A 37 32.19 17.64 -9.01
N LEU A 38 31.87 17.98 -7.76
CA LEU A 38 30.68 17.49 -7.09
C LEU A 38 29.40 18.03 -7.75
N ILE A 39 29.42 19.30 -8.18
CA ILE A 39 28.33 19.90 -8.96
C ILE A 39 28.09 19.13 -10.27
N ARG A 40 29.14 18.80 -11.03
CA ARG A 40 29.00 17.98 -12.25
C ARG A 40 28.38 16.61 -11.99
N ILE A 41 28.77 15.96 -10.89
CA ILE A 41 28.19 14.67 -10.49
C ILE A 41 26.71 14.83 -10.16
N TRP A 42 26.33 15.89 -9.44
CA TRP A 42 24.93 16.15 -9.10
C TRP A 42 24.10 16.48 -10.32
N VAL A 43 24.59 17.31 -11.25
CA VAL A 43 23.90 17.60 -12.52
C VAL A 43 23.62 16.32 -13.29
N ARG A 44 24.63 15.45 -13.47
CA ARG A 44 24.44 14.17 -14.15
C ARG A 44 23.39 13.29 -13.44
N LYS A 45 23.41 13.26 -12.11
CA LYS A 45 22.44 12.49 -11.32
C LYS A 45 21.02 13.07 -11.44
N TYR A 46 20.90 14.39 -11.47
CA TYR A 46 19.64 15.09 -11.67
C TYR A 46 19.06 14.80 -13.06
N GLU A 47 19.87 14.87 -14.11
CA GLU A 47 19.45 14.51 -15.48
C GLU A 47 19.00 13.03 -15.60
N GLN A 48 19.51 12.16 -14.73
CA GLN A 48 19.11 10.76 -14.62
C GLN A 48 17.88 10.53 -13.73
N GLY A 49 17.28 11.58 -13.16
CA GLY A 49 16.12 11.48 -12.27
C GLY A 49 16.45 10.97 -10.86
N ALA A 50 17.73 10.79 -10.51
CA ALA A 50 18.15 10.16 -9.24
C ALA A 50 17.88 11.02 -7.98
N PHE A 51 17.28 12.20 -8.14
CA PHE A 51 16.82 13.03 -7.03
C PHE A 51 15.30 13.05 -6.91
N ASP A 52 14.54 12.40 -7.81
CA ASP A 52 13.06 12.35 -7.82
C ASP A 52 12.47 11.13 -7.10
N ASP A 53 13.31 10.16 -6.74
CA ASP A 53 12.90 8.91 -6.09
C ASP A 53 12.13 9.15 -4.77
N ASP A 54 12.53 10.15 -3.97
CA ASP A 54 11.88 10.44 -2.68
C ASP A 54 10.47 11.01 -2.85
N ALA A 55 10.25 11.85 -3.87
CA ALA A 55 8.94 12.42 -4.17
C ALA A 55 7.99 11.36 -4.74
N GLN A 56 8.49 10.54 -5.67
CA GLN A 56 7.72 9.42 -6.22
C GLN A 56 7.37 8.39 -5.13
N ALA A 57 8.29 8.12 -4.20
CA ALA A 57 8.03 7.24 -3.07
C ALA A 57 6.92 7.80 -2.16
N ALA A 58 6.91 9.11 -1.90
CA ALA A 58 5.87 9.74 -1.08
C ALA A 58 4.49 9.65 -1.73
N ASP A 59 4.39 9.92 -3.04
CA ASP A 59 3.14 9.81 -3.79
C ASP A 59 2.62 8.36 -3.79
N LEU A 60 3.51 7.38 -4.04
CA LEU A 60 3.17 5.96 -3.97
C LEU A 60 2.67 5.53 -2.58
N ILE A 61 3.28 6.05 -1.51
CA ILE A 61 2.82 5.78 -0.14
C ILE A 61 1.39 6.30 0.07
N GLN A 62 1.08 7.52 -0.39
CA GLN A 62 -0.27 8.07 -0.27
C GLN A 62 -1.31 7.25 -1.06
N GLU A 63 -0.97 6.81 -2.26
CA GLU A 63 -1.84 5.92 -3.06
C GLU A 63 -2.10 4.60 -2.33
N TYR A 64 -1.06 4.00 -1.74
CA TYR A 64 -1.21 2.78 -0.96
C TYR A 64 -2.05 2.99 0.29
N GLU A 65 -1.86 4.09 1.03
CA GLU A 65 -2.67 4.43 2.20
C GLU A 65 -4.16 4.59 1.84
N ALA A 66 -4.46 5.28 0.73
CA ALA A 66 -5.83 5.43 0.24
C ALA A 66 -6.44 4.06 -0.13
N ARG A 67 -5.66 3.19 -0.77
CA ARG A 67 -6.10 1.84 -1.13
C ARG A 67 -6.34 0.98 0.10
N ILE A 68 -5.45 1.03 1.09
CA ILE A 68 -5.59 0.32 2.37
C ILE A 68 -6.88 0.77 3.06
N ALA A 69 -7.09 2.07 3.20
CA ALA A 69 -8.29 2.60 3.87
C ALA A 69 -9.59 2.22 3.13
N ALA A 70 -9.57 2.12 1.79
CA ALA A 70 -10.73 1.65 1.03
C ALA A 70 -11.01 0.16 1.28
N LEU A 71 -9.96 -0.66 1.33
CA LEU A 71 -10.06 -2.09 1.61
C LEU A 71 -10.54 -2.34 3.05
N GLU A 72 -10.00 -1.64 4.04
CA GLU A 72 -10.42 -1.74 5.44
C GLU A 72 -11.92 -1.42 5.60
N ARG A 73 -12.41 -0.39 4.90
CA ARG A 73 -13.85 -0.08 4.87
C ARG A 73 -14.69 -1.19 4.23
N LEU A 74 -14.18 -1.90 3.23
CA LEU A 74 -14.89 -3.03 2.62
C LEU A 74 -14.91 -4.24 3.55
N VAL A 75 -13.78 -4.53 4.20
CA VAL A 75 -13.66 -5.58 5.23
C VAL A 75 -14.62 -5.32 6.38
N GLY A 76 -14.71 -4.08 6.86
CA GLY A 76 -15.67 -3.70 7.91
C GLY A 76 -17.12 -3.94 7.50
N LYS A 77 -17.51 -3.58 6.26
CA LYS A 77 -18.86 -3.86 5.73
C LYS A 77 -19.15 -5.36 5.67
N GLN A 78 -18.20 -6.15 5.17
CA GLN A 78 -18.33 -7.60 5.09
C GLN A 78 -18.43 -8.25 6.48
N ALA A 79 -17.69 -7.76 7.47
CA ALA A 79 -17.77 -8.25 8.84
C ALA A 79 -19.18 -8.06 9.42
N LEU A 80 -19.76 -6.87 9.25
CA LEU A 80 -21.12 -6.57 9.70
C LEU A 80 -22.17 -7.44 8.99
N GLU A 81 -22.02 -7.65 7.68
CA GLU A 81 -22.92 -8.51 6.90
C GLU A 81 -22.84 -9.97 7.38
N LEU A 82 -21.62 -10.48 7.63
CA LEU A 82 -21.44 -11.82 8.18
C LEU A 82 -22.04 -11.97 9.58
N GLU A 83 -21.90 -10.98 10.46
CA GLU A 83 -22.52 -10.98 11.78
C GLU A 83 -24.04 -10.97 11.68
N PHE A 84 -24.60 -10.16 10.78
CA PHE A 84 -26.03 -10.12 10.50
C PHE A 84 -26.57 -11.48 10.03
N LEU A 85 -25.94 -12.09 9.03
CA LEU A 85 -26.35 -13.38 8.48
C LEU A 85 -26.22 -14.51 9.52
N LYS A 86 -25.11 -14.54 10.27
CA LYS A 86 -24.94 -15.50 11.38
C LYS A 86 -26.00 -15.29 12.46
N GLY A 87 -26.34 -14.04 12.78
CA GLY A 87 -27.42 -13.70 13.69
C GLY A 87 -28.78 -14.22 13.21
N ALA A 88 -29.11 -13.96 11.95
CA ALA A 88 -30.34 -14.44 11.32
C ALA A 88 -30.44 -15.97 11.33
N LEU A 89 -29.34 -16.68 11.04
CA LEU A 89 -29.31 -18.15 11.10
C LEU A 89 -29.54 -18.70 12.50
N ARG A 90 -28.97 -18.07 13.54
CA ARG A 90 -29.21 -18.46 14.95
C ARG A 90 -30.65 -18.23 15.39
N ASN A 91 -31.27 -17.18 14.85
CA ASN A 91 -32.65 -16.78 15.17
C ASN A 91 -33.68 -17.41 14.23
N ALA A 92 -33.24 -18.17 13.22
CA ALA A 92 -34.14 -18.88 12.33
C ALA A 92 -34.96 -19.86 13.16
N PRO A 93 -36.30 -19.91 12.97
CA PRO A 93 -37.13 -20.90 13.64
C PRO A 93 -36.52 -22.27 13.39
N ARG A 94 -36.26 -23.02 14.47
CA ARG A 94 -35.96 -24.46 14.37
C ARG A 94 -36.99 -25.03 13.39
N PRO A 95 -36.60 -25.81 12.36
CA PRO A 95 -37.59 -26.48 11.54
C PRO A 95 -38.53 -27.15 12.53
N ARG A 96 -39.81 -26.70 12.54
CA ARG A 96 -40.83 -27.34 13.37
C ARG A 96 -40.66 -28.80 13.01
N SER A 97 -40.28 -29.64 13.98
CA SER A 97 -40.42 -31.08 13.82
C SER A 97 -41.83 -31.25 13.30
N GLY A 98 -41.93 -31.53 11.99
CA GLY A 98 -43.19 -31.62 11.30
C GLY A 98 -44.01 -32.60 12.11
N THR A 99 -45.30 -32.27 12.28
CA THR A 99 -46.31 -33.13 12.90
C THR A 99 -45.91 -34.58 12.70
N THR A 100 -45.73 -35.34 13.79
CA THR A 100 -45.66 -36.79 13.75
C THR A 100 -46.93 -37.28 13.06
N SER A 101 -46.93 -37.28 11.74
CA SER A 101 -47.97 -37.88 10.94
C SER A 101 -47.70 -39.36 11.08
N VAL A 102 -48.54 -40.01 11.88
CA VAL A 102 -48.51 -41.43 12.22
C VAL A 102 -48.61 -42.34 10.97
N ILE A 103 -48.69 -41.80 9.75
CA ILE A 103 -48.95 -42.56 8.53
C ILE A 103 -47.78 -42.57 7.53
N THR A 104 -46.67 -41.85 7.76
CA THR A 104 -45.49 -41.98 6.88
C THR A 104 -44.31 -42.46 7.70
N GLY A 105 -43.95 -43.74 7.51
CA GLY A 105 -42.78 -44.34 8.12
C GLY A 105 -41.51 -43.53 7.83
N PRO A 106 -40.49 -43.61 8.70
CA PRO A 106 -39.28 -42.81 8.58
C PRO A 106 -38.65 -43.03 7.20
N ALA A 107 -38.23 -41.94 6.55
CA ALA A 107 -37.38 -42.02 5.38
C ALA A 107 -36.14 -42.85 5.77
N ALA A 108 -35.94 -43.97 5.08
CA ALA A 108 -34.84 -44.88 5.34
C ALA A 108 -33.53 -44.08 5.40
N SER A 109 -32.85 -44.13 6.54
CA SER A 109 -31.48 -43.66 6.64
C SER A 109 -30.64 -44.45 5.63
N ALA A 110 -30.16 -43.78 4.60
CA ALA A 110 -29.13 -44.34 3.74
C ALA A 110 -27.86 -44.51 4.59
N LEU A 111 -27.57 -45.76 4.93
CA LEU A 111 -26.32 -46.20 5.56
C LEU A 111 -25.14 -45.81 4.63
N PRO A 112 -24.03 -45.24 5.13
CA PRO A 112 -22.86 -45.03 4.31
C PRO A 112 -22.31 -46.40 3.90
N LYS A 113 -22.30 -46.69 2.60
CA LYS A 113 -21.57 -47.83 2.06
C LYS A 113 -20.11 -47.41 1.97
N ASP A 114 -19.35 -47.73 3.01
CA ASP A 114 -17.89 -47.85 2.88
C ASP A 114 -17.58 -49.07 1.99
N ALA A 115 -16.82 -48.84 0.92
CA ALA A 115 -15.76 -49.73 0.42
C ALA A 115 -15.21 -49.22 -0.91
N GLY A 116 -13.88 -49.04 -0.97
CA GLY A 116 -13.08 -49.02 -2.20
C GLY A 116 -11.98 -47.97 -2.22
#